data_AF-A0A127B5L9-F1
#
_entry.id   AF-A0A127B5L9-F1
#
_cell.length_a   1.000
_cell.length_b   1.000
_cell.length_c   1.000
_cell.angle_alpha   90.00
_cell.angle_beta   90.00
_cell.angle_gamma   90.00
#
_symmetry.space_group_name_H-M   'P 1'
#
loop_
_entity.id
_entity.type
_entity.pdbx_description
1 polymer ?
#
loop_
_entity_poly.entity_id
_entity_poly.type
_entity_poly.pdbx_seq_one_letter_code
_entity_poly.pdbx_strand_id
1 'polypeptide(L)'
;MESRVAIITGFYKSPNFLKELFKSLNKQSYRLFDVYIYNYELNEFDVGLIADINFNYHLLNLPKNVGFAGGNNAAIKAAKQVFDYSFYALINDDTKPDKDWLLNLVSKARERDEIGVVTSKLVFYERFLLVQGDITSENQPHNQIVEARFYNNSCFENCWYPKKFFLEGFGNEEEDEIFTFRSIGPKFQVCLPVATCDLRLPVKLRLYIKCNSEVEDQVIKLRVGSFYLPEFKLQKDKIFYELTIPETVFEKDSFMMVQNAGSDVDEQFNGYDIGSGQIDKGQFDAEREVKMFCGGACLISKVALEKVGLFEELYFSYYEDSDLSFRIRNNGFKIVYNPKALVWHYHSATSVEWSPFFTYHVFRNKLIFAFKNIGIKAFVASYLDRINETWYFVKFGYKIKFSDPALRSRIKLNFNVLKDSVSGIIRYNPTKF
;
A
#
# COMPACT_ATOMS: atom_id res chain seq x y z
N MET A 1 -35.34 0.46 -8.07
CA MET A 1 -35.19 -0.20 -6.76
C MET A 1 -33.99 0.45 -6.08
N GLU A 2 -34.09 0.83 -4.81
CA GLU A 2 -32.93 1.42 -4.12
C GLU A 2 -31.83 0.35 -3.94
N SER A 3 -30.64 0.60 -4.47
CA SER A 3 -29.54 -0.38 -4.48
C SER A 3 -28.91 -0.54 -3.09
N ARG A 4 -29.26 -1.59 -2.36
CA ARG A 4 -28.60 -1.88 -1.09
C ARG A 4 -27.18 -2.40 -1.32
N VAL A 5 -26.24 -2.04 -0.43
CA VAL A 5 -24.84 -2.46 -0.50
C VAL A 5 -24.46 -3.34 0.69
N ALA A 6 -23.75 -4.44 0.45
CA ALA A 6 -23.06 -5.17 1.50
C ALA A 6 -21.62 -4.65 1.60
N ILE A 7 -21.28 -3.95 2.67
CA ILE A 7 -19.88 -3.56 2.95
C ILE A 7 -19.20 -4.78 3.57
N ILE A 8 -18.04 -5.16 3.05
CA ILE A 8 -17.26 -6.31 3.47
C ILE A 8 -15.94 -5.80 4.02
N THR A 9 -15.62 -6.19 5.25
CA THR A 9 -14.34 -5.87 5.87
C THR A 9 -13.85 -7.04 6.70
N GLY A 10 -12.53 -7.18 6.79
CA GLY A 10 -11.89 -8.25 7.52
C GLY A 10 -10.72 -7.73 8.31
N PHE A 11 -10.52 -8.28 9.51
CA PHE A 11 -9.39 -7.91 10.35
C PHE A 11 -8.70 -9.16 10.90
N TYR A 12 -7.40 -9.03 11.17
CA TYR A 12 -6.60 -10.09 11.76
C TYR A 12 -5.64 -9.52 12.81
N LYS A 13 -5.77 -10.00 14.05
CA LYS A 13 -4.89 -9.68 15.20
C LYS A 13 -4.82 -8.21 15.64
N SER A 14 -5.31 -7.25 14.86
CA SER A 14 -5.22 -5.81 15.17
C SER A 14 -6.57 -5.10 15.06
N PRO A 15 -7.50 -5.31 16.01
CA PRO A 15 -8.83 -4.70 15.93
C PRO A 15 -8.83 -3.19 16.19
N ASN A 16 -7.70 -2.61 16.61
CA ASN A 16 -7.60 -1.21 17.03
C ASN A 16 -7.98 -0.22 15.93
N PHE A 17 -7.77 -0.58 14.66
CA PHE A 17 -8.12 0.28 13.54
C PHE A 17 -9.62 0.31 13.22
N LEU A 18 -10.36 -0.75 13.61
CA LEU A 18 -11.80 -0.84 13.35
C LEU A 18 -12.59 0.32 13.94
N LYS A 19 -12.13 0.87 15.07
CA LYS A 19 -12.80 1.99 15.73
C LYS A 19 -12.93 3.21 14.81
N GLU A 20 -11.86 3.57 14.09
CA GLU A 20 -11.88 4.72 13.17
C GLU A 20 -12.65 4.41 11.88
N LEU A 21 -12.56 3.17 11.38
CA LEU A 21 -13.39 2.71 10.28
C LEU A 21 -14.89 2.83 10.63
N PHE A 22 -15.33 2.26 11.76
CA PHE A 22 -16.74 2.25 12.16
C PHE A 22 -17.27 3.66 12.45
N LYS A 23 -16.47 4.54 13.08
CA LYS A 23 -16.83 5.96 13.22
C LYS A 23 -17.05 6.65 11.87
N SER A 24 -16.31 6.27 10.84
CA SER A 24 -16.44 6.83 9.50
C SER A 24 -17.60 6.22 8.73
N LEU A 25 -17.87 4.92 8.91
CA LEU A 25 -19.05 4.25 8.38
C LEU A 25 -20.35 4.80 8.98
N ASN A 26 -20.37 5.10 10.29
CA ASN A 26 -21.48 5.77 10.96
C ASN A 26 -21.86 7.12 10.33
N LYS A 27 -20.91 7.79 9.66
CA LYS A 27 -21.06 9.12 9.05
C LYS A 27 -21.36 9.07 7.54
N GLN A 28 -21.48 7.88 6.94
CA GLN A 28 -21.79 7.78 5.52
C GLN A 28 -23.12 8.44 5.19
N SER A 29 -23.14 9.26 4.14
CA SER A 29 -24.34 9.90 3.61
C SER A 29 -25.26 8.92 2.88
N TYR A 30 -24.70 7.87 2.27
CA TYR A 30 -25.46 6.73 1.77
C TYR A 30 -25.78 5.77 2.91
N ARG A 31 -27.07 5.55 3.23
CA ARG A 31 -27.50 4.77 4.41
C ARG A 31 -28.01 3.36 4.12
N LEU A 32 -28.18 2.98 2.85
CA LEU A 32 -28.72 1.67 2.48
C LEU A 32 -27.61 0.63 2.38
N PHE A 33 -27.00 0.31 3.52
CA PHE A 33 -25.95 -0.69 3.60
C PHE A 33 -26.03 -1.52 4.89
N ASP A 34 -25.49 -2.72 4.80
CA ASP A 34 -25.23 -3.60 5.94
C ASP A 34 -23.73 -3.96 5.92
N VAL A 35 -23.10 -4.18 7.08
CA VAL A 35 -21.64 -4.41 7.19
C VAL A 35 -21.33 -5.84 7.63
N TYR A 36 -20.58 -6.58 6.83
CA TYR A 36 -20.12 -7.93 7.11
C TYR A 36 -18.65 -7.88 7.54
N ILE A 37 -18.40 -8.23 8.80
CA ILE A 37 -17.09 -8.19 9.43
C ILE A 37 -16.64 -9.62 9.66
N TYR A 38 -15.62 -10.06 8.95
CA TYR A 38 -15.03 -11.37 9.17
C TYR A 38 -13.71 -11.28 9.95
N ASN A 39 -13.44 -12.32 10.74
CA ASN A 39 -12.16 -12.48 11.42
C ASN A 39 -11.74 -13.95 11.43
N TYR A 40 -10.54 -14.17 11.96
CA TYR A 40 -9.97 -15.50 12.16
C TYR A 40 -9.68 -15.69 13.64
N GLU A 41 -10.14 -16.80 14.21
CA GLU A 41 -9.64 -17.32 15.49
C GLU A 41 -9.70 -16.32 16.67
N LEU A 42 -10.84 -15.67 16.89
CA LEU A 42 -11.06 -14.90 18.13
C LEU A 42 -11.95 -15.66 19.11
N ASN A 43 -11.43 -15.82 20.33
CA ASN A 43 -12.21 -16.26 21.49
C ASN A 43 -13.01 -15.10 22.12
N GLU A 44 -12.64 -13.84 21.91
CA GLU A 44 -13.35 -12.66 22.47
C GLU A 44 -13.26 -11.46 21.52
N PHE A 45 -14.27 -11.23 20.68
CA PHE A 45 -14.43 -9.96 19.96
C PHE A 45 -14.85 -8.88 20.97
N ASP A 46 -14.05 -7.84 21.17
CA ASP A 46 -14.37 -6.77 22.12
C ASP A 46 -15.66 -6.05 21.70
N VAL A 47 -16.73 -6.29 22.46
CA VAL A 47 -18.04 -5.65 22.26
C VAL A 47 -17.96 -4.12 22.35
N GLY A 48 -16.94 -3.57 23.02
CA GLY A 48 -16.67 -2.14 23.08
C GLY A 48 -16.34 -1.51 21.71
N LEU A 49 -15.82 -2.30 20.76
CA LEU A 49 -15.53 -1.81 19.40
C LEU A 49 -16.80 -1.53 18.59
N ILE A 50 -17.90 -2.21 18.92
CA ILE A 50 -19.17 -2.12 18.20
C ILE A 50 -20.24 -1.34 18.98
N ALA A 51 -19.94 -0.89 20.19
CA ALA A 51 -20.89 -0.22 21.08
C ALA A 51 -21.52 1.05 20.47
N ASP A 52 -20.74 1.77 19.64
CA ASP A 52 -21.16 3.04 19.02
C ASP A 52 -21.66 2.89 17.56
N ILE A 53 -21.87 1.66 17.07
CA ILE A 53 -22.32 1.42 15.69
C ILE A 53 -23.80 1.81 15.51
N ASN A 54 -24.10 2.58 14.46
CA ASN A 54 -25.47 3.00 14.10
C ASN A 54 -25.97 2.41 12.76
N PHE A 55 -25.33 1.34 12.29
CA PHE A 55 -25.65 0.60 11.07
C PHE A 55 -25.84 -0.89 11.39
N ASN A 56 -26.53 -1.61 10.50
CA ASN A 56 -26.66 -3.06 10.63
C ASN A 56 -25.31 -3.75 10.35
N TYR A 57 -24.96 -4.75 11.14
CA TYR A 57 -23.73 -5.50 10.94
C TYR A 57 -23.92 -7.00 11.20
N HIS A 58 -23.02 -7.79 10.62
CA HIS A 58 -22.94 -9.24 10.74
C HIS A 58 -21.51 -9.64 11.04
N LEU A 59 -21.28 -10.38 12.13
CA LEU A 59 -19.97 -10.91 12.50
C LEU A 59 -19.80 -12.33 11.98
N LEU A 60 -18.66 -12.61 11.35
CA LEU A 60 -18.29 -13.93 10.84
C LEU A 60 -16.98 -14.40 11.46
N ASN A 61 -17.04 -15.39 12.36
CA ASN A 61 -15.85 -16.04 12.88
C ASN A 61 -15.48 -17.25 12.01
N LEU A 62 -14.40 -17.12 11.24
CA LEU A 62 -13.94 -18.19 10.35
C LEU A 62 -13.03 -19.16 11.11
N PRO A 63 -13.17 -20.48 10.87
CA PRO A 63 -12.49 -21.52 11.67
C PRO A 63 -10.97 -21.58 11.47
N LYS A 64 -10.45 -20.87 10.45
CA LYS A 64 -9.02 -20.78 10.14
C LYS A 64 -8.76 -19.53 9.31
N ASN A 65 -7.51 -19.08 9.30
CA ASN A 65 -7.08 -18.04 8.37
C ASN A 65 -7.12 -18.54 6.91
N VAL A 66 -8.03 -17.97 6.11
CA VAL A 66 -8.20 -18.25 4.67
C VAL A 66 -7.71 -17.12 3.77
N GLY A 67 -7.04 -16.12 4.36
CA GLY A 67 -6.51 -14.96 3.65
C GLY A 67 -7.60 -14.03 3.14
N PHE A 68 -7.19 -12.87 2.60
CA PHE A 68 -8.05 -11.87 2.01
C PHE A 68 -9.06 -12.46 1.00
N ALA A 69 -8.61 -13.30 0.07
CA ALA A 69 -9.49 -13.89 -0.95
C ALA A 69 -10.61 -14.76 -0.33
N GLY A 70 -10.24 -15.69 0.56
CA GLY A 70 -11.20 -16.59 1.20
C GLY A 70 -12.13 -15.87 2.18
N GLY A 71 -11.61 -14.89 2.92
CA GLY A 71 -12.39 -14.10 3.88
C GLY A 71 -13.47 -13.27 3.21
N ASN A 72 -13.11 -12.51 2.17
CA ASN A 72 -14.08 -11.75 1.38
C ASN A 72 -15.11 -12.67 0.71
N ASN A 73 -14.69 -13.82 0.17
CA ASN A 73 -15.61 -14.80 -0.38
C ASN A 73 -16.63 -15.30 0.66
N ALA A 74 -16.19 -15.62 1.87
CA ALA A 74 -17.06 -16.09 2.93
C ALA A 74 -18.10 -15.03 3.33
N ALA A 75 -17.67 -13.78 3.48
CA ALA A 75 -18.55 -12.67 3.81
C ALA A 75 -19.56 -12.36 2.69
N ILE A 76 -19.12 -12.35 1.42
CA ILE A 76 -20.03 -12.18 0.26
C ILE A 76 -21.06 -13.33 0.20
N LYS A 77 -20.62 -14.57 0.42
CA LYS A 77 -21.52 -15.75 0.45
C LYS A 77 -22.56 -15.63 1.57
N ALA A 78 -22.16 -15.17 2.76
CA ALA A 78 -23.09 -14.94 3.87
C ALA A 78 -24.07 -13.79 3.58
N ALA A 79 -23.59 -12.69 2.98
CA ALA A 79 -24.44 -11.57 2.59
C ALA A 79 -25.54 -12.01 1.61
N LYS A 80 -25.21 -12.85 0.64
CA LYS A 80 -26.18 -13.44 -0.30
C LYS A 80 -27.30 -14.26 0.36
N GLN A 81 -27.11 -14.74 1.59
CA GLN A 81 -28.16 -15.47 2.32
C GLN A 81 -29.13 -14.55 3.07
N VAL A 82 -28.78 -13.27 3.23
CA VAL A 82 -29.55 -12.30 4.04
C VAL A 82 -30.41 -11.41 3.16
N PHE A 83 -29.83 -10.87 2.09
CA PHE A 83 -30.52 -9.90 1.23
C PHE A 83 -29.98 -9.97 -0.20
N ASP A 84 -30.81 -9.55 -1.16
CA ASP A 84 -30.40 -9.42 -2.55
C ASP A 84 -29.70 -8.07 -2.82
N TYR A 85 -28.44 -7.98 -2.39
CA TYR A 85 -27.64 -6.76 -2.55
C TYR A 85 -27.31 -6.47 -4.01
N SER A 86 -27.39 -5.21 -4.41
CA SER A 86 -26.99 -4.81 -5.78
C SER A 86 -25.47 -4.70 -5.94
N PHE A 87 -24.77 -4.42 -4.84
CA PHE A 87 -23.33 -4.18 -4.83
C PHE A 87 -22.67 -4.74 -3.57
N TYR A 88 -21.38 -5.06 -3.69
CA TYR A 88 -20.51 -5.46 -2.60
C TYR A 88 -19.35 -4.46 -2.51
N ALA A 89 -19.26 -3.72 -1.41
CA ALA A 89 -18.17 -2.77 -1.20
C ALA A 89 -17.09 -3.43 -0.36
N LEU A 90 -15.86 -3.51 -0.86
CA LEU A 90 -14.72 -3.98 -0.05
C LEU A 90 -14.09 -2.78 0.62
N ILE A 91 -13.71 -2.93 1.89
CA ILE A 91 -12.92 -1.93 2.60
C ILE A 91 -12.01 -2.59 3.65
N ASN A 92 -10.74 -2.19 3.69
CA ASN A 92 -9.80 -2.67 4.70
C ASN A 92 -10.14 -2.10 6.09
N ASP A 93 -9.77 -2.86 7.12
CA ASP A 93 -9.99 -2.53 8.53
C ASP A 93 -9.18 -1.31 9.02
N ASP A 94 -8.05 -1.02 8.37
CA ASP A 94 -7.13 0.08 8.65
C ASP A 94 -7.39 1.35 7.83
N THR A 95 -8.67 1.59 7.50
CA THR A 95 -9.09 2.73 6.69
C THR A 95 -10.04 3.68 7.42
N LYS A 96 -10.14 4.89 6.86
CA LYS A 96 -11.08 5.93 7.23
C LYS A 96 -11.70 6.46 5.93
N PRO A 97 -12.88 5.97 5.51
CA PRO A 97 -13.56 6.49 4.32
C PRO A 97 -14.14 7.89 4.54
N ASP A 98 -14.14 8.74 3.51
CA ASP A 98 -14.86 10.02 3.51
C ASP A 98 -16.37 9.82 3.71
N LYS A 99 -17.08 10.83 4.26
CA LYS A 99 -18.53 10.76 4.51
C LYS A 99 -19.37 10.46 3.26
N ASP A 100 -18.89 10.83 2.07
CA ASP A 100 -19.56 10.58 0.80
C ASP A 100 -18.92 9.43 -0.01
N TRP A 101 -18.00 8.67 0.59
CA TRP A 101 -17.29 7.57 -0.06
C TRP A 101 -18.26 6.58 -0.74
N LEU A 102 -19.20 6.02 0.02
CA LEU A 102 -20.12 5.03 -0.51
C LEU A 102 -21.12 5.64 -1.50
N LEU A 103 -21.55 6.88 -1.26
CA LEU A 103 -22.44 7.61 -2.18
C LEU A 103 -21.78 7.79 -3.55
N ASN A 104 -20.51 8.19 -3.59
CA ASN A 104 -19.77 8.40 -4.83
C ASN A 104 -19.55 7.09 -5.59
N LEU A 105 -19.25 6.00 -4.88
CA LEU A 105 -19.13 4.67 -5.50
C LEU A 105 -20.46 4.21 -6.12
N VAL A 106 -21.55 4.25 -5.36
CA VAL A 106 -22.88 3.80 -5.81
C VAL A 106 -23.40 4.68 -6.95
N SER A 107 -23.22 6.00 -6.86
CA SER A 107 -23.65 6.94 -7.89
C SER A 107 -22.95 6.63 -9.22
N LYS A 108 -21.63 6.41 -9.19
CA LYS A 108 -20.86 6.07 -10.39
C LYS A 108 -21.28 4.71 -10.95
N ALA A 109 -21.44 3.68 -10.11
CA ALA A 109 -21.81 2.35 -10.57
C ALA A 109 -23.19 2.29 -11.23
N ARG A 110 -24.11 3.20 -10.88
CA ARG A 110 -25.45 3.31 -11.47
C ARG A 110 -25.50 4.05 -12.80
N GLU A 111 -24.44 4.75 -13.20
CA GLU A 111 -24.47 5.51 -14.45
C GLU A 111 -24.63 4.58 -15.66
N ARG A 112 -24.04 3.39 -15.61
CA ARG A 112 -24.08 2.42 -16.70
C ARG A 112 -23.92 0.99 -16.22
N ASP A 113 -24.71 0.07 -16.79
CA ASP A 113 -24.69 -1.35 -16.42
C ASP A 113 -23.36 -2.05 -16.75
N GLU A 114 -22.57 -1.51 -17.70
CA GLU A 114 -21.24 -2.05 -18.01
C GLU A 114 -20.20 -1.75 -16.92
N ILE A 115 -20.48 -0.90 -15.94
CA ILE A 115 -19.55 -0.59 -14.84
C ILE A 115 -19.60 -1.75 -13.83
N GLY A 116 -18.65 -2.67 -13.95
CA GLY A 116 -18.55 -3.83 -13.08
C GLY A 116 -17.90 -3.50 -11.72
N VAL A 117 -17.00 -2.51 -11.70
CA VAL A 117 -16.31 -2.07 -10.48
C VAL A 117 -16.12 -0.55 -10.48
N VAL A 118 -16.29 0.07 -9.32
CA VAL A 118 -15.81 1.42 -9.04
C VAL A 118 -14.74 1.35 -7.95
N THR A 119 -13.54 1.87 -8.22
CA THR A 119 -12.43 1.89 -7.27
C THR A 119 -12.17 3.29 -6.72
N SER A 120 -11.78 3.34 -5.45
CA SER A 120 -11.61 4.57 -4.67
C SER A 120 -10.26 5.26 -4.96
N LYS A 121 -10.14 6.53 -4.58
CA LYS A 121 -8.82 7.15 -4.33
C LYS A 121 -8.38 6.80 -2.92
N LEU A 122 -7.26 6.08 -2.82
CA LEU A 122 -6.60 5.86 -1.54
C LEU A 122 -5.46 6.85 -1.37
N VAL A 123 -5.42 7.48 -0.21
CA VAL A 123 -4.30 8.31 0.26
C VAL A 123 -3.74 7.71 1.55
N PHE A 124 -2.45 7.89 1.78
CA PHE A 124 -1.83 7.49 3.04
C PHE A 124 -2.52 8.20 4.21
N TYR A 125 -2.58 7.53 5.37
CA TYR A 125 -3.42 7.95 6.49
C TYR A 125 -3.06 9.33 7.03
N GLU A 126 -1.77 9.58 7.25
CA GLU A 126 -1.27 10.86 7.72
C GLU A 126 -0.97 11.83 6.59
N ARG A 127 -0.86 13.11 6.97
CA ARG A 127 -0.31 14.14 6.09
C ARG A 127 1.21 14.07 6.13
N PHE A 128 1.86 14.74 5.20
CA PHE A 128 3.31 14.77 5.06
C PHE A 128 3.83 16.19 4.92
N LEU A 129 5.04 16.43 5.40
CA LEU A 129 5.82 17.62 5.10
C LEU A 129 7.03 17.24 4.27
N LEU A 130 7.33 18.09 3.28
CA LEU A 130 8.56 17.99 2.50
C LEU A 130 9.71 18.61 3.29
N VAL A 131 10.73 17.81 3.57
CA VAL A 131 12.02 18.26 4.09
C VAL A 131 13.04 18.23 2.95
N GLN A 132 13.59 19.40 2.65
CA GLN A 132 14.62 19.59 1.65
C GLN A 132 15.90 20.00 2.35
N GLY A 133 17.03 19.43 1.92
CA GLY A 133 18.33 19.88 2.39
C GLY A 133 19.33 20.03 1.26
N ASP A 134 20.26 20.95 1.48
CA ASP A 134 21.44 21.19 0.66
C ASP A 134 22.66 21.21 1.59
N ILE A 135 23.58 20.29 1.38
CA ILE A 135 24.78 20.13 2.20
C ILE A 135 25.98 20.61 1.40
N THR A 136 26.70 21.56 1.98
CA THR A 136 27.82 22.25 1.36
C THR A 136 29.06 22.18 2.26
N SER A 137 30.25 22.38 1.71
CA SER A 137 31.51 22.52 2.44
C SER A 137 32.24 23.75 1.88
N GLU A 138 32.80 24.59 2.75
CA GLU A 138 33.47 25.83 2.35
C GLU A 138 34.81 25.54 1.64
N ASN A 139 35.48 24.44 2.00
CA ASN A 139 36.84 24.14 1.58
C ASN A 139 36.97 23.01 0.54
N GLN A 140 35.87 22.48 0.01
CA GLN A 140 35.92 21.44 -1.02
C GLN A 140 35.20 21.86 -2.31
N PRO A 141 35.81 21.69 -3.49
CA PRO A 141 35.16 22.00 -4.76
C PRO A 141 33.87 21.18 -4.89
N HIS A 142 32.87 21.72 -5.60
CA HIS A 142 31.51 21.20 -5.82
C HIS A 142 31.37 19.72 -6.25
N ASN A 143 32.47 18.98 -6.42
CA ASN A 143 32.54 17.61 -6.90
C ASN A 143 33.02 16.57 -5.86
N GLN A 144 33.29 16.93 -4.59
CA GLN A 144 33.46 15.93 -3.52
C GLN A 144 32.12 15.69 -2.80
N ILE A 145 31.74 14.42 -2.67
CA ILE A 145 30.40 14.00 -2.24
C ILE A 145 30.24 14.34 -0.75
N VAL A 146 29.41 15.33 -0.47
CA VAL A 146 28.93 15.66 0.86
C VAL A 146 27.77 14.73 1.18
N GLU A 147 28.07 13.63 1.87
CA GLU A 147 27.11 12.56 2.15
C GLU A 147 26.41 12.76 3.49
N ALA A 148 25.08 12.64 3.49
CA ALA A 148 24.27 12.49 4.69
C ALA A 148 23.58 11.12 4.68
N ARG A 149 23.61 10.45 5.82
CA ARG A 149 22.85 9.21 6.03
C ARG A 149 21.64 9.48 6.91
N PHE A 150 20.48 8.96 6.51
CA PHE A 150 19.21 9.15 7.20
C PHE A 150 18.81 7.91 7.97
N TYR A 151 18.47 8.09 9.23
CA TYR A 151 18.00 7.00 10.08
C TYR A 151 16.49 6.82 9.97
N ASN A 152 16.03 5.59 10.18
CA ASN A 152 14.60 5.27 10.28
C ASN A 152 13.90 5.93 11.49
N ASN A 153 14.63 6.55 12.39
CA ASN A 153 14.02 7.26 13.52
C ASN A 153 13.77 8.75 13.22
N SER A 154 14.07 9.22 12.00
CA SER A 154 13.76 10.60 11.61
C SER A 154 12.24 10.81 11.54
N CYS A 155 11.68 11.63 12.42
CA CYS A 155 10.24 11.84 12.54
C CYS A 155 9.92 13.20 13.19
N PHE A 156 8.67 13.63 13.02
CA PHE A 156 8.10 14.69 13.85
C PHE A 156 7.63 14.10 15.17
N GLU A 157 7.81 14.85 16.26
CA GLU A 157 7.31 14.47 17.58
C GLU A 157 5.81 14.13 17.53
N ASN A 158 5.41 13.12 18.31
CA ASN A 158 4.04 12.57 18.35
C ASN A 158 3.53 11.91 17.06
N CYS A 159 4.33 11.81 15.99
CA CYS A 159 3.98 11.06 14.80
C CYS A 159 4.64 9.68 14.78
N TRP A 160 3.83 8.65 15.02
CA TRP A 160 4.27 7.24 15.04
C TRP A 160 3.99 6.51 13.71
N TYR A 161 3.60 7.24 12.67
CA TYR A 161 3.34 6.66 11.36
C TYR A 161 4.67 6.29 10.66
N PRO A 162 4.85 5.04 10.20
CA PRO A 162 6.17 4.54 9.80
C PRO A 162 6.57 4.93 8.37
N LYS A 163 5.63 5.32 7.50
CA LYS A 163 5.90 5.53 6.07
C LYS A 163 6.64 6.85 5.82
N LYS A 164 7.67 6.79 4.97
CA LYS A 164 8.47 7.94 4.51
C LYS A 164 8.74 7.79 3.03
N PHE A 165 8.88 8.90 2.32
CA PHE A 165 9.14 8.89 0.89
C PHE A 165 10.41 9.68 0.58
N PHE A 166 11.41 8.99 0.05
CA PHE A 166 12.70 9.55 -0.32
C PHE A 166 12.65 9.89 -1.82
N LEU A 167 12.38 11.16 -2.13
CA LEU A 167 12.03 11.59 -3.49
C LEU A 167 13.24 11.83 -4.39
N GLU A 168 14.25 12.54 -3.88
CA GLU A 168 15.42 12.95 -4.64
C GLU A 168 16.66 12.91 -3.75
N GLY A 169 17.79 12.56 -4.35
CA GLY A 169 19.09 12.65 -3.69
C GLY A 169 19.44 11.46 -2.82
N PHE A 170 18.73 10.33 -2.94
CA PHE A 170 18.97 9.10 -2.18
C PHE A 170 19.39 7.93 -3.07
N GLY A 171 20.31 7.11 -2.56
CA GLY A 171 20.71 5.83 -3.16
C GLY A 171 19.84 4.68 -2.64
N ASN A 172 20.25 3.45 -2.96
CA ASN A 172 19.55 2.25 -2.47
C ASN A 172 19.63 2.14 -0.94
N GLU A 173 18.65 1.45 -0.36
CA GLU A 173 18.63 1.09 1.06
C GLU A 173 19.84 0.22 1.40
N GLU A 174 20.58 0.59 2.45
CA GLU A 174 21.75 -0.14 2.94
C GLU A 174 21.31 -1.09 4.07
N GLU A 175 21.87 -2.31 4.12
CA GLU A 175 21.57 -3.31 5.18
C GLU A 175 22.16 -2.95 6.57
N ASP A 176 22.49 -1.67 6.80
CA ASP A 176 22.92 -1.19 8.10
C ASP A 176 21.66 -1.08 9.01
N GLU A 177 21.58 -1.86 10.09
CA GLU A 177 20.43 -1.92 11.02
C GLU A 177 19.99 -0.54 11.59
N ILE A 178 20.80 0.50 11.39
CA ILE A 178 20.61 1.84 11.94
C ILE A 178 20.30 2.90 10.86
N PHE A 179 20.77 2.74 9.61
CA PHE A 179 20.60 3.72 8.53
C PHE A 179 19.78 3.14 7.39
N THR A 180 18.79 3.89 6.91
CA THR A 180 17.88 3.38 5.87
C THR A 180 18.25 3.88 4.50
N PHE A 181 18.71 5.13 4.35
CA PHE A 181 19.05 5.68 3.04
C PHE A 181 20.29 6.58 3.12
N ARG A 182 21.16 6.45 2.12
CA ARG A 182 22.35 7.28 1.91
C ARG A 182 22.06 8.34 0.86
N SER A 183 22.42 9.60 1.12
CA SER A 183 22.34 10.61 0.08
C SER A 183 23.39 10.36 -0.99
N ILE A 184 23.00 10.42 -2.27
CA ILE A 184 23.91 10.25 -3.42
C ILE A 184 24.47 11.59 -3.92
N GLY A 185 24.10 12.69 -3.27
CA GLY A 185 24.56 14.02 -3.57
C GLY A 185 24.28 15.01 -2.43
N PRO A 186 24.67 16.28 -2.62
CA PRO A 186 24.53 17.32 -1.60
C PRO A 186 23.07 17.72 -1.35
N LYS A 187 22.20 17.52 -2.33
CA LYS A 187 20.78 17.87 -2.24
C LYS A 187 19.94 16.63 -2.00
N PHE A 188 18.94 16.75 -1.12
CA PHE A 188 17.98 15.68 -0.87
C PHE A 188 16.57 16.21 -0.64
N GLN A 189 15.58 15.36 -0.90
CA GLN A 189 14.17 15.64 -0.65
C GLN A 189 13.48 14.42 -0.04
N VAL A 190 12.92 14.57 1.16
CA VAL A 190 12.20 13.51 1.86
C VAL A 190 10.85 14.01 2.38
N CYS A 191 9.79 13.25 2.14
CA CYS A 191 8.49 13.47 2.76
C CYS A 191 8.41 12.69 4.07
N LEU A 192 8.23 13.40 5.17
CA LEU A 192 8.06 12.81 6.50
C LEU A 192 6.62 12.99 6.97
N PRO A 193 6.03 11.96 7.60
CA PRO A 193 4.65 12.02 8.06
C PRO A 193 4.52 12.95 9.26
N VAL A 194 3.38 13.62 9.33
CA VAL A 194 3.01 14.50 10.44
C VAL A 194 1.67 14.06 10.98
N ALA A 195 1.61 13.79 12.28
CA ALA A 195 0.37 13.46 12.95
C ALA A 195 -0.58 14.65 12.89
N THR A 196 -1.81 14.39 12.47
CA THR A 196 -2.84 15.43 12.38
C THR A 196 -3.50 15.76 13.74
N CYS A 197 -3.18 15.02 14.80
CA CYS A 197 -3.65 15.29 16.16
C CYS A 197 -2.63 16.13 16.97
N ASP A 198 -3.13 17.21 17.58
CA ASP A 198 -2.40 18.13 18.47
C ASP A 198 -1.24 18.94 17.84
N LEU A 199 -1.55 19.74 16.80
CA LEU A 199 -0.61 20.73 16.25
C LEU A 199 -0.43 22.00 17.11
N ARG A 200 -1.09 22.12 18.28
CA ARG A 200 -1.22 23.36 19.09
C ARG A 200 0.09 23.98 19.61
N LEU A 201 1.24 23.38 19.33
CA LEU A 201 2.57 23.83 19.74
C LEU A 201 3.59 23.58 18.62
N PRO A 202 4.70 24.35 18.57
CA PRO A 202 5.80 24.05 17.67
C PRO A 202 6.28 22.61 17.83
N VAL A 203 6.35 21.88 16.73
CA VAL A 203 6.68 20.45 16.73
C VAL A 203 8.18 20.27 16.51
N LYS A 204 8.78 19.36 17.27
CA LYS A 204 10.19 19.00 17.10
C LYS A 204 10.34 18.00 15.96
N LEU A 205 11.08 18.37 14.93
CA LEU A 205 11.61 17.46 13.93
C LEU A 205 12.91 16.87 14.46
N ARG A 206 12.91 15.54 14.60
CA ARG A 206 14.09 14.76 14.90
C ARG A 206 14.73 14.34 13.59
N LEU A 207 15.84 14.98 13.22
CA LEU A 207 16.55 14.68 11.98
C LEU A 207 17.88 14.00 12.30
N TYR A 208 18.03 12.76 11.88
CA TYR A 208 19.26 12.03 12.09
C TYR A 208 20.09 12.04 10.81
N ILE A 209 21.22 12.78 10.87
CA ILE A 209 22.17 12.97 9.77
C ILE A 209 23.57 12.79 10.32
N LYS A 210 24.39 11.98 9.64
CA LYS A 210 25.81 11.80 9.97
C LYS A 210 26.69 12.58 8.99
N CYS A 211 27.66 13.33 9.54
CA CYS A 211 28.73 14.02 8.82
C CYS A 211 29.67 13.03 8.12
N ASN A 212 30.21 13.39 6.96
CA ASN A 212 31.34 12.66 6.39
C ASN A 212 32.58 12.93 7.27
N SER A 213 33.21 11.88 7.79
CA SER A 213 34.37 12.00 8.69
C SER A 213 35.61 12.60 8.05
N GLU A 214 35.65 12.67 6.72
CA GLU A 214 36.76 13.24 5.94
C GLU A 214 36.60 14.75 5.68
N VAL A 215 35.45 15.34 6.04
CA VAL A 215 35.12 16.75 5.76
C VAL A 215 34.67 17.43 7.05
N GLU A 216 35.47 18.36 7.58
CA GLU A 216 35.24 18.96 8.91
C GLU A 216 34.31 20.18 8.92
N ASP A 217 33.99 20.75 7.75
CA ASP A 217 33.30 22.03 7.60
C ASP A 217 31.95 21.91 6.87
N GLN A 218 31.30 20.74 6.95
CA GLN A 218 30.00 20.53 6.31
C GLN A 218 28.91 21.39 6.96
N VAL A 219 28.24 22.21 6.14
CA VAL A 219 27.09 23.05 6.52
C VAL A 219 25.85 22.52 5.82
N ILE A 220 24.74 22.43 6.56
CA ILE A 220 23.45 22.07 5.99
C ILE A 220 22.50 23.25 5.98
N LYS A 221 21.87 23.48 4.82
CA LYS A 221 20.73 24.38 4.66
C LYS A 221 19.49 23.51 4.60
N LEU A 222 18.56 23.73 5.52
CA LEU A 222 17.32 22.96 5.59
C LEU A 222 16.10 23.83 5.32
N ARG A 223 15.15 23.24 4.62
CA ARG A 223 13.82 23.81 4.40
C ARG A 223 12.77 22.75 4.70
N VAL A 224 11.76 23.11 5.48
CA VAL A 224 10.59 22.28 5.79
C VAL A 224 9.36 23.01 5.30
N GLY A 225 8.70 22.48 4.27
CA GLY A 225 7.60 23.19 3.61
C GLY A 225 8.04 24.55 3.08
N SER A 226 7.45 25.65 3.57
CA SER A 226 7.83 27.03 3.24
C SER A 226 8.83 27.64 4.23
N PHE A 227 9.19 26.94 5.31
CA PHE A 227 10.05 27.44 6.37
C PHE A 227 11.53 27.10 6.15
N TYR A 228 12.37 28.12 6.15
CA TYR A 228 13.82 27.98 6.08
C TYR A 228 14.40 27.99 7.48
N LEU A 229 15.22 26.97 7.79
CA LEU A 229 15.94 26.91 9.05
C LEU A 229 17.27 27.68 8.94
N PRO A 230 17.77 28.24 10.06
CA PRO A 230 19.14 28.75 10.13
C PRO A 230 20.12 27.65 9.72
N GLU A 231 21.14 28.04 8.95
CA GLU A 231 22.21 27.13 8.55
C GLU A 231 22.98 26.65 9.79
N PHE A 232 23.34 25.38 9.84
CA PHE A 232 24.15 24.84 10.93
C PHE A 232 25.22 23.88 10.43
N LYS A 233 26.34 23.85 11.16
CA LYS A 233 27.47 22.95 10.88
C LYS A 233 27.14 21.54 11.40
N LEU A 234 27.40 20.54 10.57
CA LEU A 234 27.39 19.16 11.00
C LEU A 234 28.60 18.90 11.90
N GLN A 235 28.38 18.20 13.01
CA GLN A 235 29.45 17.83 13.93
C GLN A 235 29.77 16.34 13.75
N LYS A 236 31.06 16.01 13.74
CA LYS A 236 31.58 14.64 13.49
C LYS A 236 30.93 13.57 14.38
N ASP A 237 30.73 13.89 15.65
CA ASP A 237 30.18 12.96 16.66
C ASP A 237 28.67 13.12 16.89
N LYS A 238 28.01 14.06 16.20
CA LYS A 238 26.58 14.32 16.35
C LYS A 238 25.81 13.77 15.16
N ILE A 239 25.03 12.72 15.42
CA ILE A 239 24.19 12.04 14.43
C ILE A 239 22.72 12.50 14.44
N PHE A 240 22.36 13.43 15.34
CA PHE A 240 20.99 13.81 15.61
C PHE A 240 20.85 15.33 15.83
N TYR A 241 19.87 15.93 15.17
CA TYR A 241 19.54 17.34 15.26
C TYR A 241 18.05 17.49 15.57
N GLU A 242 17.75 18.22 16.64
CA GLU A 242 16.39 18.56 17.03
C GLU A 242 16.08 19.97 16.50
N LEU A 243 15.04 20.07 15.68
CA LEU A 243 14.68 21.27 14.97
C LEU A 243 13.25 21.65 15.31
N THR A 244 13.01 22.88 15.74
CA THR A 244 11.66 23.36 16.06
C THR A 244 11.00 23.93 14.82
N ILE A 245 9.86 23.34 14.42
CA ILE A 245 9.10 23.78 13.23
C ILE A 245 7.82 24.49 13.71
N PRO A 246 7.52 25.71 13.21
CA PRO A 246 6.30 26.42 13.57
C PRO A 246 5.04 25.68 13.13
N GLU A 247 3.98 25.70 13.95
CA GLU A 247 2.66 25.09 13.65
C GLU A 247 2.10 25.53 12.29
N THR A 248 2.23 26.82 11.96
CA THR A 248 1.75 27.40 10.68
C THR A 248 2.28 26.68 9.43
N VAL A 249 3.45 26.05 9.50
CA VAL A 249 4.04 25.26 8.41
C VAL A 249 3.24 23.97 8.21
N PHE A 250 2.82 23.32 9.30
CA PHE A 250 2.03 22.09 9.23
C PHE A 250 0.67 22.35 8.60
N GLU A 251 -0.02 23.40 9.00
CA GLU A 251 -1.33 23.73 8.43
C GLU A 251 -1.25 24.08 6.94
N LYS A 252 -0.27 24.91 6.57
CA LYS A 252 -0.16 25.49 5.22
C LYS A 252 0.53 24.58 4.21
N ASP A 253 1.60 23.91 4.63
CA ASP A 253 2.52 23.24 3.72
C ASP A 253 2.44 21.72 3.76
N SER A 254 1.71 21.14 4.71
CA SER A 254 1.49 19.69 4.70
C SER A 254 0.59 19.28 3.53
N PHE A 255 0.74 18.05 3.07
CA PHE A 255 0.00 17.52 1.93
C PHE A 255 -0.34 16.04 2.12
N MET A 256 -1.31 15.57 1.32
CA MET A 256 -1.59 14.13 1.21
C MET A 256 -0.60 13.48 0.24
N MET A 257 -0.29 12.22 0.49
CA MET A 257 0.42 11.37 -0.46
C MET A 257 -0.56 10.36 -1.04
N VAL A 258 -0.54 10.20 -2.35
CA VAL A 258 -1.37 9.21 -3.05
C VAL A 258 -0.83 7.82 -2.74
N GLN A 259 -1.71 6.92 -2.35
CA GLN A 259 -1.39 5.51 -2.17
C GLN A 259 -1.88 4.70 -3.38
N ASN A 260 -3.11 4.94 -3.84
CA ASN A 260 -3.67 4.25 -5.00
C ASN A 260 -4.67 5.15 -5.73
N ALA A 261 -4.49 5.29 -7.05
CA ALA A 261 -5.43 5.93 -7.96
C ALA A 261 -5.86 4.96 -9.08
N GLY A 262 -6.12 3.70 -8.73
CA GLY A 262 -6.21 2.55 -9.63
C GLY A 262 -4.91 1.74 -9.66
N SER A 263 -5.00 0.52 -10.19
CA SER A 263 -3.87 -0.41 -10.27
C SER A 263 -3.69 -0.92 -11.70
N ASP A 264 -2.51 -1.43 -12.01
CA ASP A 264 -2.20 -2.07 -13.29
C ASP A 264 -1.08 -3.10 -13.13
N VAL A 265 -0.79 -3.85 -14.19
CA VAL A 265 0.36 -4.75 -14.30
C VAL A 265 1.24 -4.34 -15.47
N ASP A 266 2.56 -4.45 -15.28
CA ASP A 266 3.51 -4.26 -16.38
C ASP A 266 3.60 -5.51 -17.28
N GLU A 267 4.40 -5.43 -18.34
CA GLU A 267 4.64 -6.53 -19.30
C GLU A 267 5.25 -7.78 -18.64
N GLN A 268 5.82 -7.61 -17.45
CA GLN A 268 6.42 -8.67 -16.65
C GLN A 268 5.48 -9.23 -15.58
N PHE A 269 4.22 -8.80 -15.58
CA PHE A 269 3.18 -9.13 -14.59
C PHE A 269 3.48 -8.62 -13.18
N ASN A 270 4.33 -7.61 -13.00
CA ASN A 270 4.43 -6.92 -11.73
C ASN A 270 3.20 -6.03 -11.55
N GLY A 271 2.39 -6.31 -10.54
CA GLY A 271 1.33 -5.40 -10.11
C GLY A 271 1.91 -4.12 -9.49
N TYR A 272 1.31 -2.98 -9.81
CA TYR A 272 1.65 -1.70 -9.22
C TYR A 272 0.43 -0.80 -9.03
N ASP A 273 0.54 0.11 -8.09
CA ASP A 273 -0.49 1.10 -7.79
C ASP A 273 -0.17 2.43 -8.48
N ILE A 274 -1.13 2.92 -9.28
CA ILE A 274 -0.99 4.17 -10.02
C ILE A 274 -0.93 5.33 -9.02
N GLY A 275 0.15 6.10 -9.09
CA GLY A 275 0.35 7.29 -8.26
C GLY A 275 0.91 7.03 -6.87
N SER A 276 1.15 5.77 -6.48
CA SER A 276 1.70 5.44 -5.15
C SER A 276 2.99 6.22 -4.87
N GLY A 277 3.03 6.88 -3.71
CA GLY A 277 4.18 7.68 -3.27
C GLY A 277 4.31 9.04 -3.96
N GLN A 278 3.34 9.48 -4.76
CA GLN A 278 3.32 10.83 -5.32
C GLN A 278 2.59 11.81 -4.40
N ILE A 279 3.07 13.06 -4.34
CA ILE A 279 2.39 14.16 -3.66
C ILE A 279 1.06 14.44 -4.36
N ASP A 280 -0.05 14.45 -3.61
CA ASP A 280 -1.37 14.75 -4.16
C ASP A 280 -1.54 16.26 -4.37
N LYS A 281 -1.42 16.68 -5.63
CA LYS A 281 -1.63 18.05 -6.11
C LYS A 281 -2.90 18.16 -6.96
N GLY A 282 -3.77 17.16 -6.90
CA GLY A 282 -4.98 17.04 -7.72
C GLY A 282 -4.74 16.44 -9.11
N GLN A 283 -3.54 15.94 -9.41
CA GLN A 283 -3.21 15.30 -10.69
C GLN A 283 -3.98 13.98 -10.93
N PHE A 284 -4.65 13.45 -9.91
CA PHE A 284 -5.50 12.28 -9.99
C PHE A 284 -6.98 12.60 -9.75
N ASP A 285 -7.43 13.86 -9.86
CA ASP A 285 -8.82 14.23 -9.55
C ASP A 285 -9.80 14.03 -10.73
N ALA A 286 -9.31 13.45 -11.83
CA ALA A 286 -10.13 13.06 -12.97
C ALA A 286 -10.57 11.59 -12.86
N GLU A 287 -11.88 11.36 -13.03
CA GLU A 287 -12.44 10.03 -13.26
C GLU A 287 -11.88 9.41 -14.54
N ARG A 288 -11.61 8.10 -14.51
CA ARG A 288 -11.12 7.37 -15.69
C ARG A 288 -11.38 5.88 -15.57
N GLU A 289 -11.41 5.20 -16.71
CA GLU A 289 -11.30 3.75 -16.74
C GLU A 289 -9.88 3.32 -16.35
N VAL A 290 -9.76 2.27 -15.55
CA VAL A 290 -8.47 1.70 -15.12
C VAL A 290 -8.45 0.21 -15.41
N LYS A 291 -7.25 -0.37 -15.49
CA LYS A 291 -7.11 -1.79 -15.81
C LYS A 291 -7.44 -2.71 -14.64
N MET A 292 -7.16 -2.26 -13.42
CA MET A 292 -7.39 -3.02 -12.19
C MET A 292 -7.84 -2.10 -11.05
N PHE A 293 -8.58 -2.68 -10.11
CA PHE A 293 -8.98 -2.03 -8.86
C PHE A 293 -8.12 -2.51 -7.69
N CYS A 294 -8.05 -1.70 -6.63
CA CYS A 294 -7.46 -2.11 -5.36
C CYS A 294 -8.55 -2.67 -4.43
N GLY A 295 -8.33 -3.87 -3.90
CA GLY A 295 -9.24 -4.51 -2.93
C GLY A 295 -9.38 -3.74 -1.60
N GLY A 296 -8.51 -2.76 -1.33
CA GLY A 296 -8.54 -1.98 -0.09
C GLY A 296 -9.72 -1.02 0.04
N ALA A 297 -10.27 -0.53 -1.07
CA ALA A 297 -11.55 0.18 -1.10
C ALA A 297 -12.16 0.22 -2.51
N CYS A 298 -13.22 -0.55 -2.75
CA CYS A 298 -13.93 -0.56 -4.03
C CYS A 298 -15.40 -0.96 -3.87
N LEU A 299 -16.19 -0.78 -4.92
CA LEU A 299 -17.55 -1.28 -5.07
C LEU A 299 -17.63 -2.21 -6.27
N ILE A 300 -18.10 -3.43 -6.08
CA ILE A 300 -18.23 -4.44 -7.13
C ILE A 300 -19.72 -4.70 -7.38
N SER A 301 -20.12 -4.66 -8.65
CA SER A 301 -21.49 -5.00 -9.08
C SER A 301 -21.81 -6.48 -8.83
N LYS A 302 -23.01 -6.74 -8.30
CA LYS A 302 -23.55 -8.10 -8.21
C LYS A 302 -23.54 -8.78 -9.59
N VAL A 303 -23.97 -8.06 -10.63
CA VAL A 303 -24.06 -8.58 -12.00
C VAL A 303 -22.69 -9.03 -12.50
N ALA A 304 -21.64 -8.22 -12.24
CA ALA A 304 -20.27 -8.59 -12.59
C ALA A 304 -19.81 -9.84 -11.83
N LEU A 305 -20.00 -9.90 -10.50
CA LEU A 305 -19.61 -11.07 -9.69
C LEU A 305 -20.36 -12.35 -10.04
N GLU A 306 -21.65 -12.26 -10.37
CA GLU A 306 -22.43 -13.42 -10.82
C GLU A 306 -21.94 -13.93 -12.17
N LYS A 307 -21.49 -13.02 -13.05
CA LYS A 307 -20.95 -13.39 -14.35
C LYS A 307 -19.58 -14.05 -14.24
N VAL A 308 -18.68 -13.54 -13.40
CA VAL A 308 -17.26 -13.94 -13.40
C VAL A 308 -16.85 -14.82 -12.23
N GLY A 309 -17.70 -14.97 -11.22
CA GLY A 309 -17.39 -15.65 -9.97
C GLY A 309 -16.66 -14.76 -8.96
N LEU A 310 -16.45 -15.30 -7.75
CA LEU A 310 -15.82 -14.59 -6.63
C LEU A 310 -14.27 -14.55 -6.77
N PHE A 311 -13.56 -14.22 -5.69
CA PHE A 311 -12.09 -14.26 -5.68
C PHE A 311 -11.57 -15.70 -5.80
N GLU A 312 -10.43 -15.86 -6.47
CA GLU A 312 -9.72 -17.14 -6.53
C GLU A 312 -8.98 -17.37 -5.20
N GLU A 313 -9.45 -18.34 -4.41
CA GLU A 313 -8.96 -18.58 -3.04
C GLU A 313 -7.51 -19.08 -3.02
N LEU A 314 -6.99 -19.62 -4.13
CA LEU A 314 -5.57 -20.00 -4.27
C LEU A 314 -4.62 -18.83 -4.01
N TYR A 315 -5.02 -17.60 -4.33
CA TYR A 315 -4.20 -16.41 -4.10
C TYR A 315 -3.94 -16.18 -2.61
N PHE A 316 -4.89 -16.50 -1.72
CA PHE A 316 -4.85 -16.19 -0.29
C PHE A 316 -4.76 -14.68 0.00
N SER A 317 -3.69 -13.99 -0.43
CA SER A 317 -3.49 -12.53 -0.36
C SER A 317 -2.53 -12.08 -1.46
N TYR A 318 -2.68 -10.83 -1.94
CA TYR A 318 -2.02 -10.25 -3.12
C TYR A 318 -2.37 -10.93 -4.45
N TYR A 319 -2.63 -10.12 -5.49
CA TYR A 319 -3.07 -10.50 -6.85
C TYR A 319 -4.51 -11.06 -6.98
N GLU A 320 -5.24 -11.31 -5.89
CA GLU A 320 -6.64 -11.73 -5.99
C GLU A 320 -7.55 -10.67 -6.63
N ASP A 321 -7.31 -9.39 -6.33
CA ASP A 321 -8.01 -8.26 -6.95
C ASP A 321 -7.57 -8.04 -8.41
N SER A 322 -6.29 -8.28 -8.71
CA SER A 322 -5.73 -8.26 -10.07
C SER A 322 -6.34 -9.36 -10.95
N ASP A 323 -6.46 -10.59 -10.43
CA ASP A 323 -7.14 -11.71 -11.10
C ASP A 323 -8.61 -11.41 -11.34
N LEU A 324 -9.33 -10.94 -10.32
CA LEU A 324 -10.74 -10.59 -10.45
C LEU A 324 -10.93 -9.43 -11.44
N SER A 325 -10.06 -8.42 -11.41
CA SER A 325 -10.05 -7.31 -12.38
C SER A 325 -9.94 -7.81 -13.81
N PHE A 326 -9.01 -8.73 -14.06
CA PHE A 326 -8.82 -9.32 -15.39
C PHE A 326 -10.05 -10.10 -15.86
N ARG A 327 -10.64 -10.92 -14.99
CA ARG A 327 -11.87 -11.67 -15.30
C ARG A 327 -13.06 -10.76 -15.58
N ILE A 328 -13.25 -9.71 -14.77
CA ILE A 328 -14.31 -8.70 -14.96
C ILE A 328 -14.18 -8.06 -16.35
N ARG A 329 -12.98 -7.57 -16.69
CA ARG A 329 -12.74 -6.90 -17.98
C ARG A 329 -12.88 -7.82 -19.18
N ASN A 330 -12.39 -9.06 -19.09
CA ASN A 330 -12.54 -10.05 -20.17
C ASN A 330 -13.99 -10.49 -20.40
N ASN A 331 -14.89 -10.18 -19.47
CA ASN A 331 -16.32 -10.41 -19.62
C ASN A 331 -17.09 -9.13 -20.01
N GLY A 332 -16.40 -8.11 -20.51
CA GLY A 332 -17.00 -6.90 -21.10
C GLY A 332 -17.37 -5.80 -20.10
N PHE A 333 -17.07 -5.98 -18.81
CA PHE A 333 -17.29 -4.94 -17.81
C PHE A 333 -16.11 -3.97 -17.71
N LYS A 334 -16.40 -2.73 -17.31
CA LYS A 334 -15.42 -1.68 -17.04
C LYS A 334 -15.11 -1.59 -15.56
N ILE A 335 -13.89 -1.12 -15.27
CA ILE A 335 -13.44 -0.75 -13.93
C ILE A 335 -13.17 0.76 -13.96
N VAL A 336 -13.89 1.52 -13.13
CA VAL A 336 -13.81 2.98 -13.13
C VAL A 336 -13.19 3.46 -11.83
N TYR A 337 -12.17 4.30 -11.94
CA TYR A 337 -11.61 5.04 -10.83
C TYR A 337 -12.46 6.29 -10.56
N ASN A 338 -12.92 6.46 -9.32
CA ASN A 338 -13.65 7.64 -8.87
C ASN A 338 -12.87 8.38 -7.77
N PRO A 339 -12.27 9.55 -8.07
CA PRO A 339 -11.47 10.29 -7.11
C PRO A 339 -12.26 10.92 -5.96
N LYS A 340 -13.58 11.08 -6.12
CA LYS A 340 -14.47 11.59 -5.06
C LYS A 340 -14.78 10.52 -4.02
N ALA A 341 -14.64 9.23 -4.36
CA ALA A 341 -14.66 8.15 -3.40
C ALA A 341 -13.29 8.10 -2.68
N LEU A 342 -13.08 9.01 -1.73
CA LEU A 342 -11.81 9.18 -1.02
C LEU A 342 -11.74 8.31 0.25
N VAL A 343 -10.59 7.68 0.47
CA VAL A 343 -10.31 6.90 1.68
C VAL A 343 -8.88 7.15 2.15
N TRP A 344 -8.72 7.44 3.44
CA TRP A 344 -7.42 7.47 4.12
C TRP A 344 -7.10 6.06 4.62
N HIS A 345 -5.89 5.58 4.38
CA HIS A 345 -5.51 4.19 4.65
C HIS A 345 -4.16 4.10 5.34
N TYR A 346 -4.10 3.38 6.47
CA TYR A 346 -2.88 3.22 7.24
C TYR A 346 -1.80 2.47 6.46
N HIS A 347 -2.24 1.54 5.59
CA HIS A 347 -1.42 0.79 4.63
C HIS A 347 -0.37 -0.10 5.30
N SER A 348 -0.45 -1.41 5.02
CA SER A 348 0.48 -2.41 5.58
C SER A 348 0.39 -2.54 7.10
N ALA A 349 -0.76 -2.23 7.73
CA ALA A 349 -0.93 -2.31 9.17
C ALA A 349 -0.85 -3.75 9.72
N THR A 350 -1.32 -4.72 8.93
CA THR A 350 -1.41 -6.14 9.30
C THR A 350 -0.40 -7.02 8.56
N SER A 351 0.16 -6.55 7.44
CA SER A 351 1.24 -7.19 6.70
C SER A 351 2.35 -6.19 6.39
N VAL A 352 3.58 -6.50 6.79
CA VAL A 352 4.74 -5.65 6.52
C VAL A 352 5.21 -5.88 5.08
N GLU A 353 5.30 -4.82 4.27
CA GLU A 353 5.90 -4.87 2.93
C GLU A 353 7.30 -5.48 2.99
N TRP A 354 7.68 -6.24 1.96
CA TRP A 354 8.97 -6.93 1.87
C TRP A 354 9.23 -7.99 2.96
N SER A 355 8.29 -8.22 3.89
CA SER A 355 8.37 -9.37 4.81
C SER A 355 8.45 -10.70 4.05
N PRO A 356 8.95 -11.79 4.67
CA PRO A 356 8.93 -13.11 4.06
C PRO A 356 7.54 -13.52 3.57
N PHE A 357 6.49 -13.16 4.31
CA PHE A 357 5.10 -13.40 3.94
C PHE A 357 4.71 -12.63 2.67
N PHE A 358 4.92 -11.31 2.66
CA PHE A 358 4.63 -10.46 1.49
C PHE A 358 5.37 -10.97 0.25
N THR A 359 6.68 -11.14 0.37
CA THR A 359 7.57 -11.56 -0.71
C THR A 359 7.13 -12.93 -1.25
N TYR A 360 6.93 -13.91 -0.39
CA TYR A 360 6.47 -15.23 -0.80
C TYR A 360 5.16 -15.17 -1.61
N HIS A 361 4.13 -14.50 -1.08
CA HIS A 361 2.82 -14.45 -1.73
C HIS A 361 2.85 -13.66 -3.04
N VAL A 362 3.49 -12.48 -3.07
CA VAL A 362 3.63 -11.67 -4.29
C VAL A 362 4.33 -12.44 -5.40
N PHE A 363 5.48 -13.07 -5.10
CA PHE A 363 6.22 -13.83 -6.11
C PHE A 363 5.45 -15.06 -6.60
N ARG A 364 4.89 -15.87 -5.68
CA ARG A 364 4.10 -17.05 -6.04
C ARG A 364 2.87 -16.67 -6.88
N ASN A 365 2.13 -15.67 -6.43
CA ASN A 365 0.87 -15.29 -7.05
C ASN A 365 1.05 -14.57 -8.38
N LYS A 366 2.14 -13.80 -8.53
CA LYS A 366 2.58 -13.28 -9.83
C LYS A 366 2.73 -14.41 -10.86
N LEU A 367 3.38 -15.51 -10.49
CA LEU A 367 3.57 -16.64 -11.40
C LEU A 367 2.24 -17.31 -11.75
N ILE A 368 1.34 -17.48 -10.76
CA ILE A 368 0.00 -18.02 -10.99
C ILE A 368 -0.80 -17.10 -11.93
N PHE A 369 -0.78 -15.79 -11.69
CA PHE A 369 -1.47 -14.79 -12.51
C PHE A 369 -0.94 -14.77 -13.95
N ALA A 370 0.40 -14.72 -14.12
CA ALA A 370 1.01 -14.81 -15.44
C ALA A 370 0.57 -16.09 -16.16
N PHE A 371 0.70 -17.25 -15.51
CA PHE A 371 0.29 -18.54 -16.07
C PHE A 371 -1.16 -18.56 -16.55
N LYS A 372 -2.10 -18.04 -15.75
CA LYS A 372 -3.53 -17.97 -16.10
C LYS A 372 -3.80 -17.10 -17.33
N ASN A 373 -2.97 -16.08 -17.59
CA ASN A 373 -3.25 -15.05 -18.59
C ASN A 373 -2.47 -15.19 -19.90
N ILE A 374 -1.29 -15.84 -19.92
CA ILE A 374 -0.51 -16.09 -21.16
C ILE A 374 -0.46 -17.56 -21.59
N GLY A 375 -0.97 -18.46 -20.75
CA GLY A 375 -0.97 -19.90 -21.02
C GLY A 375 0.40 -20.56 -20.86
N ILE A 376 0.40 -21.89 -20.75
CA ILE A 376 1.59 -22.68 -20.38
C ILE A 376 2.79 -22.47 -21.32
N LYS A 377 2.57 -22.33 -22.63
CA LYS A 377 3.66 -22.23 -23.61
C LYS A 377 4.42 -20.91 -23.49
N ALA A 378 3.69 -19.80 -23.41
CA ALA A 378 4.29 -18.48 -23.26
C ALA A 378 4.89 -18.29 -21.86
N PHE A 379 4.24 -18.88 -20.84
CA PHE A 379 4.78 -18.91 -19.47
C PHE A 379 6.11 -19.65 -19.39
N VAL A 380 6.20 -20.86 -19.95
CA VAL A 380 7.45 -21.64 -19.95
C VAL A 380 8.55 -20.92 -20.72
N ALA A 381 8.25 -20.30 -21.86
CA ALA A 381 9.23 -19.51 -22.63
C ALA A 381 9.78 -18.33 -21.80
N SER A 382 8.90 -17.49 -21.24
CA SER A 382 9.29 -16.35 -20.40
C SER A 382 10.06 -16.79 -19.14
N TYR A 383 9.69 -17.93 -18.58
CA TYR A 383 10.33 -18.46 -17.39
C TYR A 383 11.73 -19.05 -17.69
N LEU A 384 11.92 -19.70 -18.84
CA LEU A 384 13.23 -20.17 -19.30
C LEU A 384 14.17 -19.00 -19.62
N ASP A 385 13.66 -17.93 -20.21
CA ASP A 385 14.44 -16.71 -20.45
C ASP A 385 14.95 -16.10 -19.14
N ARG A 386 14.12 -16.05 -18.10
CA ARG A 386 14.53 -15.61 -16.75
C ARG A 386 15.52 -16.53 -16.06
N ILE A 387 15.38 -17.85 -16.22
CA ILE A 387 16.38 -18.80 -15.73
C ILE A 387 17.71 -18.52 -16.44
N ASN A 388 17.69 -18.32 -17.75
CA ASN A 388 18.89 -18.01 -18.52
C ASN A 388 19.55 -16.71 -18.05
N GLU A 389 18.79 -15.64 -17.81
CA GLU A 389 19.29 -14.38 -17.23
C GLU A 389 19.91 -14.60 -15.83
N THR A 390 19.23 -15.37 -14.97
CA THR A 390 19.74 -15.74 -13.64
C THR A 390 21.00 -16.58 -13.75
N TRP A 391 21.07 -17.50 -14.70
CA TRP A 391 22.24 -18.35 -14.97
C TRP A 391 23.39 -17.54 -15.55
N TYR A 392 23.12 -16.53 -16.39
CA TYR A 392 24.11 -15.55 -16.86
C TYR A 392 24.67 -14.72 -15.70
N PHE A 393 23.80 -14.23 -14.80
CA PHE A 393 24.21 -13.52 -13.58
C PHE A 393 25.04 -14.41 -12.66
N VAL A 394 24.68 -15.68 -12.49
CA VAL A 394 25.46 -16.64 -11.72
C VAL A 394 26.80 -16.89 -12.41
N LYS A 395 26.82 -17.23 -13.71
CA LYS A 395 28.02 -17.61 -14.47
C LYS A 395 29.03 -16.46 -14.67
N PHE A 396 28.56 -15.22 -14.82
CA PHE A 396 29.41 -14.03 -15.02
C PHE A 396 29.57 -13.17 -13.76
N GLY A 397 28.71 -13.33 -12.75
CA GLY A 397 28.80 -12.69 -11.43
C GLY A 397 29.70 -13.43 -10.43
N TYR A 398 30.39 -14.50 -10.85
CA TYR A 398 31.35 -15.30 -10.06
C TYR A 398 32.65 -14.55 -9.69
N LYS A 399 32.56 -13.26 -9.37
CA LYS A 399 33.56 -12.54 -8.56
C LYS A 399 33.00 -12.04 -7.21
N ILE A 400 31.74 -12.31 -6.88
CA ILE A 400 31.15 -11.97 -5.57
C ILE A 400 31.14 -13.23 -4.69
N LYS A 401 31.79 -13.15 -3.51
CA LYS A 401 31.98 -14.26 -2.57
C LYS A 401 30.63 -14.81 -2.06
N PHE A 402 30.43 -16.12 -2.21
CA PHE A 402 29.30 -16.92 -1.72
C PHE A 402 29.31 -17.11 -0.19
N SER A 403 29.22 -16.02 0.59
CA SER A 403 29.14 -16.08 2.05
C SER A 403 27.94 -15.35 2.64
N ASP A 404 27.06 -14.76 1.82
CA ASP A 404 25.90 -13.98 2.28
C ASP A 404 24.70 -14.89 2.68
N PRO A 405 24.27 -14.89 3.95
CA PRO A 405 23.08 -15.58 4.42
C PRO A 405 21.77 -15.09 3.76
N ALA A 406 21.67 -13.82 3.38
CA ALA A 406 20.49 -13.24 2.74
C ALA A 406 20.29 -13.84 1.33
N LEU A 407 21.38 -14.03 0.58
CA LEU A 407 21.36 -14.72 -0.72
C LEU A 407 20.92 -16.19 -0.60
N ARG A 408 21.36 -16.93 0.43
CA ARG A 408 20.91 -18.31 0.67
C ARG A 408 19.43 -18.39 1.02
N SER A 409 18.93 -17.43 1.79
CA SER A 409 17.51 -17.29 2.10
C SER A 409 16.69 -16.94 0.85
N ARG A 410 17.19 -16.03 0.00
CA ARG A 410 16.58 -15.70 -1.31
C ARG A 410 16.52 -16.92 -2.25
N ILE A 411 17.58 -17.74 -2.31
CA ILE A 411 17.59 -18.97 -3.13
C ILE A 411 16.60 -20.01 -2.59
N LYS A 412 16.57 -20.28 -1.27
CA LYS A 412 15.59 -21.19 -0.66
C LYS A 412 14.15 -20.70 -0.85
N LEU A 413 13.93 -19.40 -0.73
CA LEU A 413 12.63 -18.77 -1.00
C LEU A 413 12.21 -19.00 -2.46
N ASN A 414 13.12 -18.79 -3.43
CA ASN A 414 12.86 -19.06 -4.83
C ASN A 414 12.48 -20.53 -5.10
N PHE A 415 13.15 -21.50 -4.48
CA PHE A 415 12.79 -22.92 -4.63
C PHE A 415 11.42 -23.28 -4.06
N ASN A 416 11.06 -22.76 -2.88
CA ASN A 416 9.74 -22.99 -2.28
C ASN A 416 8.64 -22.28 -3.07
N VAL A 417 8.87 -21.04 -3.49
CA VAL A 417 7.98 -20.28 -4.38
C VAL A 417 7.72 -21.07 -5.66
N LEU A 418 8.75 -21.66 -6.26
CA LEU A 418 8.60 -22.44 -7.48
C LEU A 418 7.84 -23.74 -7.25
N LYS A 419 8.17 -24.49 -6.20
CA LYS A 419 7.45 -25.72 -5.86
C LYS A 419 5.96 -25.44 -5.62
N ASP A 420 5.64 -24.39 -4.87
CA ASP A 420 4.26 -24.06 -4.53
C ASP A 420 3.51 -23.48 -5.74
N SER A 421 4.16 -22.66 -6.57
CA SER A 421 3.58 -22.17 -7.83
C SER A 421 3.30 -23.33 -8.79
N VAL A 422 4.23 -24.27 -8.94
CA VAL A 422 4.02 -25.49 -9.75
C VAL A 422 2.88 -26.33 -9.15
N SER A 423 2.81 -26.47 -7.83
CA SER A 423 1.69 -27.19 -7.18
C SER A 423 0.33 -26.50 -7.40
N GLY A 424 0.30 -25.17 -7.38
CA GLY A 424 -0.88 -24.36 -7.67
C GLY A 424 -1.30 -24.47 -9.13
N ILE A 425 -0.32 -24.43 -10.05
CA ILE A 425 -0.51 -24.65 -11.49
C ILE A 425 -1.03 -26.07 -11.78
N ILE A 426 -0.51 -27.10 -11.10
CA ILE A 426 -0.98 -28.49 -11.25
C ILE A 426 -2.41 -28.66 -10.70
N ARG A 427 -2.76 -27.94 -9.63
CA ARG A 427 -4.14 -27.92 -9.08
C ARG A 427 -5.11 -27.12 -9.94
N TYR A 428 -4.62 -26.21 -10.77
CA TYR A 428 -5.43 -25.45 -11.71
C TYR A 428 -5.87 -26.34 -12.87
N ASN A 429 -7.17 -26.66 -12.91
CA ASN A 429 -7.76 -27.41 -14.02
C ASN A 429 -8.53 -26.45 -14.94
N PRO A 430 -8.00 -26.09 -16.13
CA PRO A 430 -8.65 -25.14 -17.03
C PRO A 430 -10.01 -25.62 -17.59
N THR A 431 -10.39 -26.89 -17.38
CA THR A 431 -11.66 -27.46 -17.88
C THR A 431 -12.81 -27.47 -16.88
N LYS A 432 -12.65 -26.82 -15.71
CA LYS A 432 -13.75 -26.55 -14.77
C LYS A 432 -14.08 -25.06 -14.74
N PHE A 433 -14.67 -24.56 -15.82
CA PHE A 433 -15.42 -23.32 -15.85
C PHE A 433 -16.80 -23.60 -16.43
#